data_AF-A0A2G1Y0W9-F1
#
_entry.id   AF-A0A2G1Y0W9-F1
#
_cell.length_a   1.000
_cell.length_b   1.000
_cell.length_c   1.000
_cell.angle_alpha   90.00
_cell.angle_beta   90.00
_cell.angle_gamma   90.00
#
_symmetry.space_group_name_H-M   'P 1'
#
loop_
_entity.id
_entity.type
_entity.pdbx_description
1 polymer ?
#
loop_
_entity_poly.entity_id
_entity_poly.type
_entity_poly.pdbx_seq_one_letter_code
_entity_poly.pdbx_strand_id
1 'polypeptide(L)'
;MGKHQKHTKLKLRDNDNFAPNEIAIVGTTCNIISELVSNISVNLDNYKIAYFDASHREDIESMSFEKFTFHHKGTAAVSMNSKLNKFNQRVQFSQYDFVFINGNHYQGAKQILILDNDKEASVLKRLDQLNNIQFVVKLNDDAKYFDFLIEKYPQIKNLKCYDIHEIEKISKHIDNLIKEKIAPIQGLVLAGGKSLRMGQDKGTLQFYGKNQRDVVIGMLEKNLLKTFLSVREEQEIENVNKITDKFVGLGPFGAICSAFQENPDVAWLVIATDVPFVNDAVIQQLLNHRNPSKVATTIKGKDKQFPEPLITIWEPKSYPILLNYLAQGYSCPRKVLINSDIEIVEIDDSYIRNINTPEDFKAAQKEINK
;
A
#
# COMPACT_ATOMS: atom_id res chain seq x y z
N MET A 1 29.35 28.75 -0.02
CA MET A 1 29.20 27.69 -1.05
C MET A 1 28.11 26.74 -0.60
N GLY A 2 26.91 26.83 -1.20
CA GLY A 2 25.84 25.88 -0.91
C GLY A 2 26.28 24.47 -1.32
N LYS A 3 26.04 23.47 -0.46
CA LYS A 3 26.36 22.07 -0.77
C LYS A 3 25.70 21.71 -2.11
N HIS A 4 26.52 21.41 -3.11
CA HIS A 4 26.07 21.02 -4.44
C HIS A 4 25.29 19.71 -4.32
N GLN A 5 23.96 19.77 -4.37
CA GLN A 5 23.11 18.58 -4.34
C GLN A 5 22.81 18.19 -5.78
N LYS A 6 23.50 17.17 -6.29
CA LYS A 6 23.36 16.71 -7.70
C LYS A 6 21.98 16.09 -8.01
N HIS A 7 21.21 15.75 -6.98
CA HIS A 7 19.94 15.04 -7.14
C HIS A 7 18.84 15.64 -6.25
N THR A 8 17.63 15.70 -6.78
CA THR A 8 16.42 16.08 -6.05
C THR A 8 16.20 15.12 -4.88
N LYS A 9 15.97 15.66 -3.69
CA LYS A 9 15.69 14.86 -2.49
C LYS A 9 14.22 14.43 -2.51
N LEU A 10 13.96 13.20 -2.95
CA LEU A 10 12.63 12.59 -2.89
C LEU A 10 12.39 11.94 -1.54
N LYS A 11 11.14 11.96 -1.06
CA LYS A 11 10.75 11.17 0.11
C LYS A 11 10.76 9.69 -0.28
N LEU A 12 11.49 8.89 0.49
CA LEU A 12 11.55 7.45 0.29
C LEU A 12 10.40 6.79 1.04
N ARG A 13 9.76 5.81 0.40
CA ARG A 13 8.80 4.92 1.07
C ARG A 13 9.52 4.15 2.18
N ASP A 14 8.89 4.09 3.34
CA ASP A 14 9.31 3.22 4.44
C ASP A 14 9.22 1.76 3.95
N ASN A 15 10.40 1.18 3.73
CA ASN A 15 10.54 -0.22 3.40
C ASN A 15 11.47 -0.84 4.42
N ASP A 16 11.18 -2.10 4.75
CA ASP A 16 12.12 -3.00 5.39
C ASP A 16 13.26 -3.34 4.38
N ASN A 17 13.89 -4.52 4.47
CA ASN A 17 15.02 -4.81 3.59
C ASN A 17 14.55 -5.00 2.13
N PHE A 18 13.56 -5.87 1.92
CA PHE A 18 13.07 -6.30 0.61
C PHE A 18 11.63 -5.90 0.33
N ALA A 19 10.80 -5.68 1.35
CA ALA A 19 9.39 -5.31 1.20
C ALA A 19 8.97 -4.16 2.14
N PRO A 20 7.78 -3.56 1.95
CA PRO A 20 7.23 -2.59 2.91
C PRO A 20 6.96 -3.18 4.31
N ASN A 21 6.67 -4.48 4.35
CA ASN A 21 6.43 -5.23 5.58
C ASN A 21 6.89 -6.68 5.39
N GLU A 22 7.92 -7.08 6.14
CA GLU A 22 8.49 -8.42 6.06
C GLU A 22 8.84 -9.00 7.43
N ILE A 23 9.01 -10.33 7.50
CA ILE A 23 9.57 -11.00 8.67
C ILE A 23 10.38 -12.23 8.27
N ALA A 24 11.57 -12.39 8.85
CA ALA A 24 12.39 -13.57 8.65
C ALA A 24 12.13 -14.61 9.74
N ILE A 25 11.93 -15.87 9.34
CA ILE A 25 11.84 -17.00 10.27
C ILE A 25 13.17 -17.73 10.27
N VAL A 26 13.77 -17.93 11.43
CA VAL A 26 15.13 -18.47 11.56
C VAL A 26 15.23 -19.39 12.77
N GLY A 27 16.22 -20.28 12.76
CA GLY A 27 16.55 -21.12 13.91
C GLY A 27 16.06 -22.56 13.80
N THR A 28 15.52 -22.97 12.66
CA THR A 28 15.21 -24.38 12.35
C THR A 28 15.53 -24.70 10.87
N THR A 29 15.12 -25.86 10.36
CA THR A 29 15.31 -26.27 8.95
C THR A 29 14.40 -25.49 7.98
N CYS A 30 14.80 -25.38 6.71
CA CYS A 30 13.98 -24.71 5.68
C CYS A 30 12.62 -25.39 5.45
N ASN A 31 12.55 -26.72 5.65
CA ASN A 31 11.30 -27.47 5.53
C ASN A 31 10.31 -27.09 6.64
N ILE A 32 10.77 -27.02 7.89
CA ILE A 32 9.93 -26.62 9.02
C ILE A 32 9.45 -25.16 8.85
N ILE A 33 10.33 -24.27 8.36
CA ILE A 33 9.96 -22.89 8.06
C ILE A 33 8.87 -22.82 7.00
N SER A 34 9.03 -23.51 5.87
CA SER A 34 8.07 -23.45 4.76
C SER A 34 6.73 -24.10 5.13
N GLU A 35 6.73 -25.16 5.92
CA GLU A 35 5.53 -25.79 6.47
C GLU A 35 4.79 -24.85 7.43
N LEU A 36 5.51 -24.22 8.38
CA LEU A 36 4.94 -23.25 9.29
C LEU A 36 4.31 -22.06 8.55
N VAL A 37 5.01 -21.49 7.55
CA VAL A 37 4.47 -20.41 6.71
C VAL A 37 3.21 -20.86 5.98
N SER A 38 3.21 -22.07 5.42
CA SER A 38 2.04 -22.62 4.72
C SER A 38 0.83 -22.73 5.65
N ASN A 39 1.01 -23.27 6.86
CA ASN A 39 -0.05 -23.43 7.85
C ASN A 39 -0.58 -22.08 8.37
N ILE A 40 0.31 -21.13 8.65
CA ILE A 40 -0.07 -19.78 9.10
C ILE A 40 -0.85 -19.04 8.02
N SER A 41 -0.45 -19.18 6.75
CA SER A 41 -1.05 -18.45 5.61
C SER A 41 -2.52 -18.80 5.40
N VAL A 42 -2.95 -20.01 5.77
CA VAL A 42 -4.38 -20.41 5.74
C VAL A 42 -5.23 -19.51 6.63
N ASN A 43 -4.70 -19.07 7.78
CA ASN A 43 -5.40 -18.20 8.73
C ASN A 43 -5.24 -16.70 8.42
N LEU A 44 -4.52 -16.36 7.33
CA LEU A 44 -4.25 -14.99 6.90
C LEU A 44 -4.74 -14.77 5.45
N ASP A 45 -5.79 -15.49 5.05
CA ASP A 45 -6.37 -15.52 3.70
C ASP A 45 -6.85 -14.15 3.17
N ASN A 46 -7.19 -13.23 4.07
CA ASN A 46 -7.57 -11.85 3.74
C ASN A 46 -6.37 -10.98 3.32
N TYR A 47 -5.14 -11.47 3.45
CA TYR A 47 -3.92 -10.75 3.10
C TYR A 47 -3.23 -11.36 1.88
N LYS A 48 -2.64 -10.50 1.05
CA LYS A 48 -1.78 -10.93 -0.05
C LYS A 48 -0.37 -11.19 0.48
N ILE A 49 -0.03 -12.46 0.67
CA ILE A 49 1.23 -12.90 1.28
C ILE A 49 2.22 -13.44 0.24
N ALA A 50 3.51 -13.20 0.46
CA ALA A 50 4.60 -13.86 -0.28
C ALA A 50 5.55 -14.61 0.67
N TYR A 51 6.21 -15.65 0.14
CA TYR A 51 7.33 -16.33 0.80
C TYR A 51 8.59 -16.15 -0.07
N PHE A 52 9.66 -15.65 0.54
CA PHE A 52 10.92 -15.34 -0.11
C PHE A 52 12.04 -16.23 0.44
N ASP A 53 12.56 -17.09 -0.43
CA ASP A 53 13.48 -18.17 -0.08
C ASP A 53 14.63 -18.27 -1.10
N ALA A 54 15.71 -18.96 -0.72
CA ALA A 54 16.79 -19.35 -1.62
C ALA A 54 16.93 -20.87 -1.66
N SER A 55 17.37 -21.40 -2.80
CA SER A 55 17.75 -22.81 -2.92
C SER A 55 19.27 -22.95 -2.89
N HIS A 56 19.78 -23.93 -2.12
CA HIS A 56 21.19 -24.33 -2.13
C HIS A 56 21.52 -25.39 -3.18
N ARG A 57 20.64 -25.65 -4.16
CA ARG A 57 20.97 -26.60 -5.23
C ARG A 57 22.10 -26.03 -6.10
N GLU A 58 23.29 -26.60 -5.95
CA GLU A 58 24.50 -26.23 -6.70
C GLU A 58 24.39 -26.60 -8.19
N ASP A 59 23.45 -27.47 -8.56
CA ASP A 59 23.27 -27.99 -9.93
C ASP A 59 22.32 -27.15 -10.81
N ILE A 60 21.97 -25.93 -10.42
CA ILE A 60 21.09 -25.08 -11.25
C ILE A 60 21.93 -24.41 -12.33
N GLU A 61 22.00 -25.04 -13.50
CA GLU A 61 22.58 -24.42 -14.69
C GLU A 61 21.82 -23.15 -15.09
N SER A 62 22.56 -22.14 -15.55
CA SER A 62 21.99 -20.92 -16.11
C SER A 62 21.12 -21.26 -17.32
N MET A 63 19.88 -20.77 -17.32
CA MET A 63 18.94 -21.05 -18.42
C MET A 63 19.34 -20.28 -19.69
N SER A 64 19.14 -20.86 -20.87
CA SER A 64 19.35 -20.14 -22.14
C SER A 64 18.16 -19.27 -22.55
N PHE A 65 16.99 -19.48 -21.95
CA PHE A 65 15.78 -18.70 -22.14
C PHE A 65 14.96 -18.65 -20.84
N GLU A 66 14.05 -17.69 -20.72
CA GLU A 66 13.15 -17.57 -19.57
C GLU A 66 11.80 -18.21 -19.88
N LYS A 67 11.17 -18.83 -18.87
CA LYS A 67 9.89 -19.51 -19.01
C LYS A 67 8.85 -18.84 -18.12
N PHE A 68 7.74 -18.41 -18.72
CA PHE A 68 6.58 -17.86 -18.03
C PHE A 68 5.39 -18.78 -18.31
N THR A 69 4.91 -19.48 -17.28
CA THR A 69 3.76 -20.39 -17.40
C THR A 69 2.60 -19.86 -16.57
N PHE A 70 1.49 -19.51 -17.23
CA PHE A 70 0.26 -19.08 -16.58
C PHE A 70 -0.76 -20.20 -16.65
N HIS A 71 -1.28 -20.61 -15.50
CA HIS A 71 -2.30 -21.65 -15.41
C HIS A 71 -3.69 -21.01 -15.32
N HIS A 72 -4.69 -21.67 -15.91
CA HIS A 72 -6.08 -21.22 -15.90
C HIS A 72 -6.67 -21.04 -14.49
N LYS A 73 -6.06 -21.67 -13.47
CA LYS A 73 -6.44 -21.53 -12.05
C LYS A 73 -5.81 -20.31 -11.36
N GLY A 74 -5.16 -19.41 -12.10
CA GLY A 74 -4.58 -18.18 -11.58
C GLY A 74 -3.19 -18.32 -10.96
N THR A 75 -2.57 -19.49 -11.03
CA THR A 75 -1.17 -19.66 -10.61
C THR A 75 -0.21 -19.38 -11.77
N ALA A 76 0.98 -18.90 -11.44
CA ALA A 76 2.05 -18.71 -12.40
C ALA A 76 3.35 -19.35 -11.90
N ALA A 77 4.08 -19.98 -12.82
CA ALA A 77 5.43 -20.46 -12.59
C ALA A 77 6.38 -19.72 -13.53
N VAL A 78 7.33 -19.00 -12.95
CA VAL A 78 8.32 -18.21 -13.68
C VAL A 78 9.71 -18.74 -13.38
N SER A 79 10.47 -19.01 -14.43
CA SER A 79 11.87 -19.47 -14.34
C SER A 79 12.73 -18.53 -15.17
N MET A 80 13.63 -17.80 -14.50
CA MET A 80 14.48 -16.79 -15.11
C MET A 80 15.85 -16.73 -14.44
N ASN A 81 16.86 -16.26 -15.17
CA ASN A 81 18.15 -15.94 -14.59
C ASN A 81 18.07 -14.56 -13.92
N SER A 82 18.07 -14.52 -12.59
CA SER A 82 18.00 -13.26 -11.87
C SER A 82 19.01 -13.22 -10.72
N LYS A 83 19.61 -12.05 -10.51
CA LYS A 83 20.43 -11.76 -9.34
C LYS A 83 19.59 -10.98 -8.34
N LEU A 84 19.70 -11.35 -7.07
CA LEU A 84 19.01 -10.64 -6.01
C LEU A 84 19.47 -9.18 -5.94
N ASN A 85 18.51 -8.26 -5.95
CA ASN A 85 18.75 -6.83 -5.86
C ASN A 85 17.62 -6.19 -5.06
N LYS A 86 17.94 -5.72 -3.85
CA LYS A 86 16.96 -5.13 -2.92
C LYS A 86 16.02 -4.09 -3.55
N PHE A 87 16.48 -3.30 -4.51
CA PHE A 87 15.65 -2.27 -5.15
C PHE A 87 14.58 -2.89 -6.05
N ASN A 88 14.92 -3.96 -6.78
CA ASN A 88 13.98 -4.69 -7.61
C ASN A 88 12.96 -5.44 -6.74
N GLN A 89 13.43 -6.08 -5.67
CA GLN A 89 12.54 -6.79 -4.72
C GLN A 89 11.54 -5.84 -4.06
N ARG A 90 11.95 -4.62 -3.69
CA ARG A 90 11.03 -3.61 -3.13
C ARG A 90 9.88 -3.27 -4.06
N VAL A 91 10.14 -3.19 -5.37
CA VAL A 91 9.08 -2.99 -6.37
C VAL A 91 8.23 -4.25 -6.50
N GLN A 92 8.85 -5.42 -6.65
CA GLN A 92 8.16 -6.70 -6.81
C GLN A 92 7.22 -7.02 -5.63
N PHE A 93 7.71 -6.80 -4.41
CA PHE A 93 7.00 -7.09 -3.17
C PHE A 93 6.07 -5.95 -2.72
N SER A 94 6.10 -4.77 -3.36
CA SER A 94 5.27 -3.62 -2.99
C SER A 94 3.76 -3.87 -3.04
N GLN A 95 3.33 -4.91 -3.78
CA GLN A 95 1.94 -5.32 -3.93
C GLN A 95 1.45 -6.25 -2.81
N TYR A 96 2.35 -6.85 -2.03
CA TYR A 96 2.01 -7.79 -0.96
C TYR A 96 1.85 -7.04 0.36
N ASP A 97 0.97 -7.55 1.22
CA ASP A 97 0.74 -7.03 2.57
C ASP A 97 1.82 -7.48 3.55
N PHE A 98 2.37 -8.68 3.29
CA PHE A 98 3.36 -9.29 4.15
C PHE A 98 4.26 -10.26 3.37
N VAL A 99 5.55 -10.22 3.65
CA VAL A 99 6.53 -11.14 3.07
C VAL A 99 7.20 -11.95 4.17
N PHE A 100 6.96 -13.25 4.18
CA PHE A 100 7.77 -14.20 4.95
C PHE A 100 9.10 -14.41 4.25
N ILE A 101 10.18 -14.41 5.02
CA ILE A 101 11.53 -14.64 4.52
C ILE A 101 12.07 -15.88 5.22
N ASN A 102 12.69 -16.77 4.44
CA ASN A 102 13.52 -17.81 5.03
C ASN A 102 14.81 -17.19 5.58
N GLY A 103 14.84 -16.99 6.90
CA GLY A 103 15.94 -16.36 7.63
C GLY A 103 17.24 -17.16 7.62
N ASN A 104 17.21 -18.43 7.16
CA ASN A 104 18.43 -19.20 6.97
C ASN A 104 19.26 -18.67 5.79
N HIS A 105 18.63 -18.06 4.78
CA HIS A 105 19.28 -17.56 3.57
C HIS A 105 19.38 -16.04 3.50
N TYR A 106 18.33 -15.34 3.96
CA TYR A 106 18.25 -13.88 3.85
C TYR A 106 17.87 -13.24 5.18
N GLN A 107 18.54 -12.15 5.54
CA GLN A 107 18.21 -11.37 6.72
C GLN A 107 16.97 -10.49 6.45
N GLY A 108 15.94 -10.62 7.29
CA GLY A 108 14.81 -9.70 7.34
C GLY A 108 15.00 -8.58 8.35
N ALA A 109 14.23 -7.49 8.23
CA ALA A 109 14.25 -6.38 9.20
C ALA A 109 13.65 -6.75 10.58
N LYS A 110 12.81 -7.79 10.62
CA LYS A 110 12.18 -8.37 11.80
C LYS A 110 12.42 -9.87 11.80
N GLN A 111 12.47 -10.50 12.97
CA GLN A 111 12.67 -11.95 13.06
C GLN A 111 11.64 -12.66 13.95
N ILE A 112 11.28 -13.88 13.55
CA ILE A 112 10.70 -14.92 14.41
C ILE A 112 11.82 -15.92 14.65
N LEU A 113 12.19 -16.12 15.92
CA LEU A 113 13.19 -17.11 16.29
C LEU A 113 12.51 -18.41 16.68
N ILE A 114 12.78 -19.47 15.94
CA ILE A 114 12.41 -20.84 16.32
C ILE A 114 13.55 -21.42 17.16
N LEU A 115 13.23 -21.89 18.36
CA LEU A 115 14.13 -22.64 19.22
C LEU A 115 14.03 -24.12 18.85
N ASP A 116 15.10 -24.61 18.25
CA ASP A 116 15.29 -25.99 17.83
C ASP A 116 16.66 -26.43 18.37
N ASN A 117 16.65 -27.40 19.30
CA ASN A 117 17.85 -27.85 20.00
C ASN A 117 18.94 -28.34 19.02
N ASP A 118 18.57 -28.87 17.86
CA ASP A 118 19.52 -29.35 16.85
C ASP A 118 20.17 -28.22 16.03
N LYS A 119 19.70 -26.98 16.19
CA LYS A 119 20.14 -25.81 15.40
C LYS A 119 20.86 -24.75 16.22
N GLU A 120 21.28 -25.05 17.44
CA GLU A 120 22.08 -24.15 18.30
C GLU A 120 23.24 -23.49 17.56
N ALA A 121 24.10 -24.28 16.90
CA ALA A 121 25.24 -23.77 16.14
C ALA A 121 24.83 -22.89 14.94
N SER A 122 23.67 -23.16 14.32
CA SER A 122 23.14 -22.37 13.20
C SER A 122 22.67 -20.99 13.67
N VAL A 123 22.02 -20.95 14.84
CA VAL A 123 21.57 -19.72 15.49
C VAL A 123 22.77 -18.89 15.94
N LEU A 124 23.78 -19.51 16.56
CA LEU A 124 25.01 -18.83 16.98
C LEU A 124 25.71 -18.11 15.81
N LYS A 125 25.82 -18.74 14.64
CA LYS A 125 26.39 -18.13 13.43
C LYS A 125 25.63 -16.89 12.94
N ARG A 126 24.35 -16.77 13.27
CA ARG A 126 23.46 -15.66 12.86
C ARG A 126 23.13 -14.73 14.02
N LEU A 127 23.83 -14.85 15.14
CA LEU A 127 23.51 -14.12 16.36
C LEU A 127 23.53 -12.59 16.14
N ASP A 128 24.39 -12.06 15.28
CA ASP A 128 24.42 -10.62 14.93
C ASP A 128 23.28 -10.16 14.02
N GLN A 129 22.59 -11.09 13.38
CA GLN A 129 21.47 -10.79 12.48
C GLN A 129 20.13 -10.72 13.22
N LEU A 130 20.05 -11.22 14.46
CA LEU A 130 18.86 -11.26 15.32
C LEU A 130 18.63 -9.93 16.06
N ASN A 131 18.43 -8.85 15.32
CA ASN A 131 18.39 -7.50 15.91
C ASN A 131 16.99 -7.02 16.32
N ASN A 132 15.92 -7.70 15.90
CA ASN A 132 14.54 -7.29 16.12
C ASN A 132 13.59 -8.49 16.17
N ILE A 133 13.78 -9.35 17.18
CA ILE A 133 12.96 -10.54 17.40
C ILE A 133 11.56 -10.12 17.88
N GLN A 134 10.53 -10.38 17.09
CA GLN A 134 9.14 -10.04 17.44
C GLN A 134 8.58 -11.02 18.47
N PHE A 135 8.83 -12.30 18.29
CA PHE A 135 8.47 -13.36 19.22
C PHE A 135 9.29 -14.62 18.97
N VAL A 136 9.17 -15.57 19.90
CA VAL A 136 9.88 -16.85 19.88
C VAL A 136 8.87 -17.98 19.67
N VAL A 137 9.27 -19.01 18.94
CA VAL A 137 8.51 -20.26 18.79
C VAL A 137 9.38 -21.41 19.27
N LYS A 138 8.84 -22.30 20.10
CA LYS A 138 9.49 -23.56 20.45
C LYS A 138 9.10 -24.62 19.45
N LEU A 139 10.09 -25.36 18.93
CA LEU A 139 9.82 -26.49 18.04
C LEU A 139 9.14 -27.65 18.78
N ASN A 140 9.43 -27.81 20.07
CA ASN A 140 8.93 -28.84 20.96
C ASN A 140 9.04 -28.40 22.43
N ASP A 141 8.45 -29.17 23.35
CA ASP A 141 8.42 -28.85 24.79
C ASP A 141 9.84 -28.75 25.40
N ASP A 142 10.79 -29.55 24.91
CA ASP A 142 12.17 -29.56 25.37
C ASP A 142 13.06 -28.47 24.78
N ALA A 143 12.55 -27.65 23.84
CA ALA A 143 13.28 -26.53 23.26
C ALA A 143 13.70 -25.50 24.32
N LYS A 144 14.99 -25.18 24.34
CA LYS A 144 15.60 -24.28 25.34
C LYS A 144 16.10 -22.99 24.70
N TYR A 145 16.15 -21.94 25.51
CA TYR A 145 16.91 -20.75 25.17
C TYR A 145 18.40 -21.06 25.36
N PHE A 146 19.20 -20.89 24.33
CA PHE A 146 20.66 -21.08 24.40
C PHE A 146 21.31 -19.98 25.25
N ASP A 147 22.38 -20.31 25.98
CA ASP A 147 23.01 -19.39 26.93
C ASP A 147 23.51 -18.11 26.24
N PHE A 148 24.11 -18.23 25.06
CA PHE A 148 24.58 -17.08 24.28
C PHE A 148 23.44 -16.17 23.79
N LEU A 149 22.21 -16.69 23.62
CA LEU A 149 21.04 -15.86 23.28
C LEU A 149 20.63 -15.02 24.48
N ILE A 150 20.65 -15.60 25.68
CA ILE A 150 20.30 -14.91 26.92
C ILE A 150 21.35 -13.85 27.25
N GLU A 151 22.63 -14.19 27.07
CA GLU A 151 23.75 -13.27 27.30
C GLU A 151 23.64 -12.04 26.39
N LYS A 152 23.39 -12.25 25.09
CA LYS A 152 23.27 -11.14 24.13
C LYS A 152 21.96 -10.38 24.23
N TYR A 153 20.86 -11.10 24.49
CA TYR A 153 19.51 -10.55 24.58
C TYR A 153 18.88 -10.93 25.93
N PRO A 154 19.24 -10.26 27.04
CA PRO A 154 18.73 -10.61 28.38
C PRO A 154 17.19 -10.57 28.48
N GLN A 155 16.55 -9.78 27.63
CA GLN A 155 15.10 -9.60 27.57
C GLN A 155 14.39 -10.66 26.72
N ILE A 156 15.10 -11.59 26.07
CA ILE A 156 14.51 -12.53 25.10
C ILE A 156 13.44 -13.44 25.73
N LYS A 157 13.57 -13.75 27.02
CA LYS A 157 12.59 -14.53 27.80
C LYS A 157 11.31 -13.75 28.13
N ASN A 158 11.31 -12.42 27.98
CA ASN A 158 10.14 -11.57 28.16
C ASN A 158 9.30 -11.47 26.88
N LEU A 159 9.85 -11.88 25.73
CA LEU A 159 9.10 -11.94 24.48
C LEU A 159 8.01 -13.00 24.57
N LYS A 160 6.94 -12.82 23.79
CA LYS A 160 5.92 -13.87 23.63
C LYS A 160 6.59 -15.13 23.08
N CYS A 161 6.26 -16.27 23.67
CA CYS A 161 6.75 -17.58 23.28
C CYS A 161 5.54 -18.47 23.00
N TYR A 162 5.53 -19.12 21.84
CA TYR A 162 4.50 -20.05 21.41
C TYR A 162 5.09 -21.43 21.17
N ASP A 163 4.28 -22.47 21.31
CA ASP A 163 4.59 -23.77 20.72
C ASP A 163 4.32 -23.73 19.21
N ILE A 164 5.09 -24.46 18.40
CA ILE A 164 4.98 -24.46 16.94
C ILE A 164 3.59 -24.91 16.45
N HIS A 165 2.88 -25.71 17.23
CA HIS A 165 1.53 -26.17 16.91
C HIS A 165 0.44 -25.16 17.26
N GLU A 166 0.76 -24.05 17.95
CA GLU A 166 -0.18 -22.97 18.27
C GLU A 166 -0.40 -22.03 17.06
N ILE A 167 -0.69 -22.60 15.89
CA ILE A 167 -0.81 -21.90 14.61
C ILE A 167 -1.78 -20.71 14.71
N GLU A 168 -2.94 -20.88 15.36
CA GLU A 168 -3.91 -19.80 15.53
C GLU A 168 -3.33 -18.59 16.29
N LYS A 169 -2.57 -18.83 17.36
CA LYS A 169 -1.96 -17.77 18.17
C LYS A 169 -0.83 -17.08 17.42
N ILE A 170 -0.02 -17.86 16.70
CA ILE A 170 1.07 -17.33 15.87
C ILE A 170 0.50 -16.48 14.72
N SER A 171 -0.49 -17.00 13.99
CA SER A 171 -1.21 -16.26 12.94
C SER A 171 -1.82 -14.97 13.49
N LYS A 172 -2.42 -15.01 14.69
CA LYS A 172 -3.00 -13.81 15.31
C LYS A 172 -1.94 -12.76 15.67
N HIS A 173 -0.76 -13.18 16.11
CA HIS A 173 0.35 -12.25 16.34
C HIS A 173 0.78 -11.60 15.02
N ILE A 174 0.93 -12.38 13.96
CA ILE A 174 1.31 -11.87 12.64
C ILE A 174 0.24 -10.92 12.07
N ASP A 175 -1.05 -11.22 12.23
CA ASP A 175 -2.16 -10.32 11.89
C ASP A 175 -1.99 -8.94 12.56
N ASN A 176 -1.61 -8.90 13.83
CA ASN A 176 -1.34 -7.64 14.53
C ASN A 176 -0.12 -6.89 13.94
N LEU A 177 0.96 -7.61 13.63
CA LEU A 177 2.15 -7.02 12.98
C LEU A 177 1.86 -6.47 11.58
N ILE A 178 0.94 -7.10 10.84
CA ILE A 178 0.46 -6.57 9.56
C ILE A 178 -0.30 -5.27 9.78
N LYS A 179 -1.21 -5.25 10.77
CA LYS A 179 -2.05 -4.09 11.11
C LYS A 179 -1.25 -2.87 11.56
N GLU A 180 -0.14 -3.07 12.28
CA GLU A 180 0.77 -2.00 12.70
C GLU A 180 1.38 -1.21 11.53
N LYS A 181 1.48 -1.82 10.35
CA LYS A 181 2.02 -1.20 9.12
C LYS A 181 0.93 -0.70 8.16
N ILE A 182 -0.35 -0.73 8.55
CA ILE A 182 -1.42 -0.14 7.74
C ILE A 182 -1.23 1.37 7.69
N ALA A 183 -1.10 1.90 6.47
CA ALA A 183 -0.87 3.31 6.25
C ALA A 183 -2.05 4.17 6.76
N PRO A 184 -1.78 5.34 7.38
CA PRO A 184 -2.84 6.30 7.67
C PRO A 184 -3.37 6.93 6.37
N ILE A 185 -4.51 7.61 6.44
CA ILE A 185 -5.19 8.20 5.28
C ILE A 185 -5.03 9.73 5.32
N GLN A 186 -4.80 10.32 4.15
CA GLN A 186 -4.84 11.77 3.94
C GLN A 186 -5.79 12.12 2.79
N GLY A 187 -6.35 13.33 2.83
CA GLY A 187 -7.25 13.84 1.79
C GLY A 187 -6.49 14.53 0.67
N LEU A 188 -6.88 14.28 -0.58
CA LEU A 188 -6.39 15.00 -1.75
C LEU A 188 -7.58 15.57 -2.55
N VAL A 189 -7.69 16.89 -2.59
CA VAL A 189 -8.73 17.59 -3.36
C VAL A 189 -8.16 18.04 -4.71
N LEU A 190 -8.86 17.70 -5.79
CA LEU A 190 -8.44 18.04 -7.16
C LEU A 190 -9.16 19.29 -7.65
N ALA A 191 -8.50 20.45 -7.56
CA ALA A 191 -9.00 21.71 -8.11
C ALA A 191 -8.37 22.10 -9.47
N GLY A 192 -7.36 21.35 -9.95
CA GLY A 192 -6.45 21.76 -11.02
C GLY A 192 -6.84 21.40 -12.46
N GLY A 193 -8.09 21.58 -12.91
CA GLY A 193 -8.49 21.33 -14.32
C GLY A 193 -8.29 22.56 -15.22
N LYS A 194 -7.82 22.41 -16.47
CA LYS A 194 -7.94 23.51 -17.46
C LYS A 194 -9.42 23.54 -17.80
N SER A 195 -10.17 24.44 -17.16
CA SER A 195 -11.63 24.53 -17.27
C SER A 195 -12.06 25.11 -18.62
N LEU A 196 -11.55 24.53 -19.71
CA LEU A 196 -11.69 25.01 -21.09
C LEU A 196 -13.15 25.09 -21.54
N ARG A 197 -14.01 24.21 -21.01
CA ARG A 197 -15.44 24.18 -21.34
C ARG A 197 -16.30 25.16 -20.52
N MET A 198 -15.83 25.58 -19.34
CA MET A 198 -16.60 26.43 -18.40
C MET A 198 -16.18 27.90 -18.46
N GLY A 199 -15.02 28.23 -19.04
CA GLY A 199 -14.50 29.59 -19.12
C GLY A 199 -14.01 30.19 -17.79
N GLN A 200 -14.31 29.55 -16.65
CA GLN A 200 -13.85 29.88 -15.30
C GLN A 200 -13.34 28.63 -14.59
N ASP A 201 -12.49 28.79 -13.56
CA ASP A 201 -11.99 27.68 -12.77
C ASP A 201 -13.15 26.95 -12.05
N LYS A 202 -13.38 25.68 -12.40
CA LYS A 202 -14.45 24.86 -11.78
C LYS A 202 -14.35 24.81 -10.26
N GLY A 203 -13.15 24.88 -9.69
CA GLY A 203 -12.94 24.84 -8.25
C GLY A 203 -13.50 26.05 -7.51
N THR A 204 -13.72 27.18 -8.20
CA THR A 204 -14.30 28.41 -7.64
C THR A 204 -15.82 28.51 -7.85
N LEU A 205 -16.44 27.48 -8.42
CA LEU A 205 -17.89 27.43 -8.51
C LEU A 205 -18.49 27.36 -7.11
N GLN A 206 -19.48 28.21 -6.86
CA GLN A 206 -20.11 28.29 -5.55
C GLN A 206 -21.32 27.36 -5.48
N PHE A 207 -21.19 26.33 -4.68
CA PHE A 207 -22.31 25.51 -4.21
C PHE A 207 -22.46 25.74 -2.71
N TYR A 208 -23.69 25.78 -2.20
CA TYR A 208 -23.94 26.05 -0.77
C TYR A 208 -23.34 27.39 -0.26
N GLY A 209 -23.17 28.38 -1.15
CA GLY A 209 -22.57 29.68 -0.80
C GLY A 209 -21.05 29.66 -0.53
N LYS A 210 -20.35 28.55 -0.81
CA LYS A 210 -18.89 28.41 -0.66
C LYS A 210 -18.27 27.87 -1.94
N ASN A 211 -16.98 28.11 -2.17
CA ASN A 211 -16.29 27.46 -3.29
C ASN A 211 -16.31 25.95 -3.08
N GLN A 212 -16.57 25.19 -4.13
CA GLN A 212 -16.69 23.73 -4.02
C GLN A 212 -15.43 23.06 -3.45
N ARG A 213 -14.25 23.60 -3.77
CA ARG A 213 -12.99 23.12 -3.19
C ARG A 213 -12.99 23.24 -1.65
N ASP A 214 -13.51 24.33 -1.10
CA ASP A 214 -13.52 24.62 0.33
C ASP A 214 -14.56 23.72 1.03
N VAL A 215 -15.68 23.42 0.34
CA VAL A 215 -16.68 22.45 0.80
C VAL A 215 -16.07 21.04 0.92
N VAL A 216 -15.36 20.58 -0.11
CA VAL A 216 -14.72 19.25 -0.10
C VAL A 216 -13.61 19.18 0.95
N ILE A 217 -12.77 20.22 1.07
CA ILE A 217 -11.74 20.28 2.13
C ILE A 217 -12.39 20.16 3.51
N GLY A 218 -13.39 20.99 3.80
CA GLY A 218 -14.08 20.96 5.09
C GLY A 218 -14.75 19.62 5.38
N MET A 219 -15.29 18.96 4.35
CA MET A 219 -15.86 17.62 4.48
C MET A 219 -14.80 16.58 4.85
N LEU A 220 -13.63 16.58 4.21
CA LEU A 220 -12.55 15.66 4.53
C LEU A 220 -11.95 15.93 5.94
N GLU A 221 -11.80 17.20 6.31
CA GLU A 221 -11.28 17.60 7.62
C GLU A 221 -12.25 17.28 8.76
N LYS A 222 -13.57 17.38 8.53
CA LYS A 222 -14.60 16.91 9.48
C LYS A 222 -14.45 15.42 9.79
N ASN A 223 -13.96 14.64 8.82
CA ASN A 223 -13.65 13.22 8.95
C ASN A 223 -12.23 12.96 9.48
N LEU A 224 -11.61 13.96 10.13
CA LEU A 224 -10.28 13.90 10.75
C LEU A 224 -9.14 13.61 9.77
N LEU A 225 -9.34 13.89 8.48
CA LEU A 225 -8.31 13.72 7.47
C LEU A 225 -7.50 14.99 7.28
N LYS A 226 -6.17 14.88 7.45
CA LYS A 226 -5.27 15.93 6.99
C LYS A 226 -5.41 16.05 5.48
N THR A 227 -5.85 17.21 5.02
CA THR A 227 -6.27 17.40 3.62
C THR A 227 -5.33 18.35 2.88
N PHE A 228 -5.08 18.03 1.62
CA PHE A 228 -4.23 18.79 0.71
C PHE A 228 -4.99 19.12 -0.57
N LEU A 229 -4.72 20.30 -1.12
CA LEU A 229 -5.20 20.74 -2.41
C LEU A 229 -4.12 20.49 -3.48
N SER A 230 -4.47 19.77 -4.55
CA SER A 230 -3.61 19.67 -5.72
C SER A 230 -3.66 20.96 -6.51
N VAL A 231 -2.50 21.57 -6.74
CA VAL A 231 -2.33 22.84 -7.44
C VAL A 231 -1.30 22.75 -8.55
N ARG A 232 -1.42 23.60 -9.57
CA ARG A 232 -0.33 23.87 -10.51
C ARG A 232 0.71 24.78 -9.86
N GLU A 233 1.91 24.78 -10.43
CA GLU A 233 3.02 25.63 -9.96
C GLU A 233 2.64 27.13 -9.95
N GLU A 234 1.91 27.58 -10.96
CA GLU A 234 1.46 28.97 -11.12
C GLU A 234 0.31 29.37 -10.16
N GLN A 235 -0.35 28.40 -9.51
CA GLN A 235 -1.57 28.64 -8.74
C GLN A 235 -1.24 29.03 -7.30
N GLU A 236 -1.38 30.31 -7.00
CA GLU A 236 -1.26 30.82 -5.64
C GLU A 236 -2.63 30.77 -4.93
N ILE A 237 -2.75 29.80 -4.01
CA ILE A 237 -3.89 29.69 -3.10
C ILE A 237 -3.34 29.76 -1.67
N GLU A 238 -3.83 30.70 -0.88
CA GLU A 238 -3.42 30.89 0.51
C GLU A 238 -4.24 30.02 1.47
N ASN A 239 -3.72 29.82 2.68
CA ASN A 239 -4.42 29.21 3.82
C ASN A 239 -4.92 27.77 3.61
N VAL A 240 -4.28 26.99 2.74
CA VAL A 240 -4.53 25.55 2.54
C VAL A 240 -3.22 24.77 2.43
N ASN A 241 -3.20 23.52 2.88
CA ASN A 241 -2.08 22.63 2.56
C ASN A 241 -2.14 22.31 1.06
N LYS A 242 -0.99 22.37 0.37
CA LYS A 242 -0.92 22.24 -1.08
C LYS A 242 0.03 21.14 -1.48
N ILE A 243 -0.27 20.46 -2.58
CA ILE A 243 0.67 19.60 -3.30
C ILE A 243 0.75 20.13 -4.74
N THR A 244 1.92 20.63 -5.10
CA THR A 244 2.17 21.11 -6.46
C THR A 244 2.39 19.92 -7.39
N ASP A 245 1.65 19.89 -8.51
CA ASP A 245 1.76 18.85 -9.52
C ASP A 245 3.18 18.76 -10.10
N LYS A 246 3.77 17.56 -10.02
CA LYS A 246 5.08 17.21 -10.56
C LYS A 246 4.99 16.45 -11.88
N PHE A 247 3.80 15.93 -12.20
CA PHE A 247 3.50 15.12 -13.38
C PHE A 247 2.65 15.95 -14.35
N VAL A 248 3.27 17.04 -14.82
CA VAL A 248 2.61 18.12 -15.55
C VAL A 248 1.85 17.61 -16.77
N GLY A 249 0.59 18.05 -16.90
CA GLY A 249 -0.25 17.76 -18.07
C GLY A 249 -0.94 16.41 -18.05
N LEU A 250 -0.78 15.61 -16.98
CA LEU A 250 -1.44 14.31 -16.83
C LEU A 250 -2.77 14.38 -16.06
N GLY A 251 -3.24 15.59 -15.73
CA GLY A 251 -4.52 15.80 -15.07
C GLY A 251 -4.61 15.09 -13.70
N PRO A 252 -5.76 14.49 -13.35
CA PRO A 252 -5.92 13.78 -12.08
C PRO A 252 -4.88 12.69 -11.81
N PHE A 253 -4.43 12.00 -12.85
CA PHE A 253 -3.39 10.99 -12.70
C PHE A 253 -2.08 11.59 -12.21
N GLY A 254 -1.69 12.73 -12.79
CA GLY A 254 -0.50 13.46 -12.35
C GLY A 254 -0.61 13.95 -10.91
N ALA A 255 -1.78 14.43 -10.51
CA ALA A 255 -2.04 14.83 -9.13
C ALA A 255 -1.90 13.66 -8.13
N ILE A 256 -2.43 12.47 -8.46
CA ILE A 256 -2.32 11.27 -7.61
C ILE A 256 -0.85 10.84 -7.48
N CYS A 257 -0.11 10.77 -8.59
CA CYS A 257 1.31 10.44 -8.57
C CYS A 257 2.13 11.48 -7.79
N SER A 258 1.81 12.77 -7.92
CA SER A 258 2.46 13.85 -7.17
C SER A 258 2.21 13.73 -5.66
N ALA A 259 0.99 13.34 -5.26
CA ALA A 259 0.66 13.12 -3.86
C ALA A 259 1.45 11.94 -3.26
N PHE A 260 1.59 10.83 -3.99
CA PHE A 260 2.45 9.73 -3.55
C PHE A 260 3.95 10.07 -3.57
N GLN A 261 4.40 10.92 -4.51
CA GLN A 261 5.78 11.40 -4.51
C GLN A 261 6.07 12.28 -3.27
N GLU A 262 5.10 13.09 -2.85
CA GLU A 262 5.19 13.90 -1.63
C GLU A 262 5.16 13.01 -0.37
N ASN A 263 4.25 12.05 -0.32
CA ASN A 263 4.12 11.13 0.80
C ASN A 263 3.76 9.71 0.33
N PRO A 264 4.75 8.81 0.21
CA PRO A 264 4.53 7.44 -0.27
C PRO A 264 4.03 6.48 0.82
N ASP A 265 3.94 6.92 2.07
CA ASP A 265 3.61 6.07 3.24
C ASP A 265 2.16 6.26 3.72
N VAL A 266 1.32 6.96 2.95
CA VAL A 266 -0.09 7.22 3.28
C VAL A 266 -0.99 6.75 2.15
N ALA A 267 -2.20 6.35 2.51
CA ALA A 267 -3.28 6.22 1.55
C ALA A 267 -3.87 7.61 1.24
N TRP A 268 -4.25 7.83 -0.01
CA TRP A 268 -4.82 9.11 -0.46
C TRP A 268 -6.30 8.94 -0.79
N LEU A 269 -7.19 9.56 -0.01
CA LEU A 269 -8.58 9.75 -0.39
C LEU A 269 -8.68 10.93 -1.36
N VAL A 270 -8.84 10.61 -2.64
CA VAL A 270 -8.87 11.57 -3.75
C VAL A 270 -10.31 11.95 -4.05
N ILE A 271 -10.60 13.25 -4.04
CA ILE A 271 -11.92 13.80 -4.37
C ILE A 271 -11.79 14.95 -5.37
N ALA A 272 -12.52 14.88 -6.49
CA ALA A 272 -12.65 15.99 -7.42
C ALA A 272 -13.69 17.03 -6.98
N THR A 273 -13.53 18.28 -7.41
CA THR A 273 -14.47 19.35 -7.09
C THR A 273 -15.68 19.41 -8.01
N ASP A 274 -15.83 18.49 -8.98
CA ASP A 274 -16.97 18.47 -9.90
C ASP A 274 -18.11 17.55 -9.45
N VAL A 275 -18.07 17.06 -8.21
CA VAL A 275 -19.08 16.16 -7.62
C VAL A 275 -19.77 16.78 -6.39
N PRO A 276 -20.62 17.81 -6.57
CA PRO A 276 -21.16 18.61 -5.46
C PRO A 276 -22.21 17.91 -4.60
N PHE A 277 -22.64 16.71 -5.00
CA PHE A 277 -23.60 15.89 -4.25
C PHE A 277 -22.92 14.84 -3.36
N VAL A 278 -21.60 14.69 -3.45
CA VAL A 278 -20.85 13.87 -2.50
C VAL A 278 -20.96 14.52 -1.13
N ASN A 279 -21.39 13.72 -0.15
CA ASN A 279 -21.64 14.17 1.21
C ASN A 279 -20.88 13.31 2.22
N ASP A 280 -21.01 13.68 3.49
CA ASP A 280 -20.34 13.02 4.62
C ASP A 280 -20.65 11.51 4.71
N ALA A 281 -21.87 11.11 4.38
CA ALA A 281 -22.26 9.70 4.39
C ALA A 281 -21.50 8.89 3.33
N VAL A 282 -21.28 9.46 2.14
CA VAL A 282 -20.47 8.84 1.08
C VAL A 282 -19.01 8.69 1.51
N ILE A 283 -18.45 9.71 2.19
CA ILE A 283 -17.08 9.64 2.71
C ILE A 283 -16.95 8.56 3.78
N GLN A 284 -17.90 8.51 4.72
CA GLN A 284 -17.95 7.49 5.76
C GLN A 284 -18.09 6.08 5.18
N GLN A 285 -18.90 5.90 4.12
CA GLN A 285 -19.00 4.63 3.42
C GLN A 285 -17.65 4.17 2.85
N LEU A 286 -16.88 5.06 2.20
CA LEU A 286 -15.54 4.73 1.72
C LEU A 286 -14.56 4.40 2.85
N LEU A 287 -14.56 5.19 3.92
CA LEU A 287 -13.65 4.98 5.05
C LEU A 287 -13.93 3.66 5.76
N ASN A 288 -15.20 3.31 5.96
CA ASN A 288 -15.62 2.07 6.63
C ASN A 288 -15.35 0.81 5.80
N HIS A 289 -15.39 0.92 4.47
CA HIS A 289 -15.09 -0.18 3.56
C HIS A 289 -13.64 -0.17 3.06
N ARG A 290 -12.77 0.70 3.60
CA ARG A 290 -11.37 0.75 3.18
C ARG A 290 -10.73 -0.62 3.33
N ASN A 291 -10.10 -1.07 2.25
CA ASN A 291 -9.36 -2.32 2.20
C ASN A 291 -7.87 -2.07 1.86
N PRO A 292 -6.97 -2.02 2.87
CA PRO A 292 -5.53 -1.79 2.67
C PRO A 292 -4.82 -2.90 1.87
N SER A 293 -5.43 -4.09 1.78
CA SER A 293 -4.88 -5.22 1.02
C SER A 293 -5.04 -5.05 -0.48
N LYS A 294 -5.93 -4.17 -0.92
CA LYS A 294 -6.18 -3.90 -2.34
C LYS A 294 -5.44 -2.67 -2.84
N VAL A 295 -5.48 -2.45 -4.15
CA VAL A 295 -4.83 -1.28 -4.78
C VAL A 295 -5.56 0.01 -4.41
N ALA A 296 -6.88 -0.06 -4.34
CA ALA A 296 -7.74 1.08 -4.01
C ALA A 296 -9.09 0.62 -3.48
N THR A 297 -9.75 1.51 -2.73
CA THR A 297 -11.18 1.41 -2.38
C THR A 297 -11.91 2.55 -3.08
N THR A 298 -12.82 2.23 -4.00
CA THR A 298 -13.45 3.19 -4.91
C THR A 298 -14.97 3.09 -4.86
N ILE A 299 -15.64 4.11 -5.36
CA ILE A 299 -17.08 4.14 -5.51
C ILE A 299 -17.49 3.73 -6.91
N LYS A 300 -18.63 3.06 -7.03
CA LYS A 300 -19.31 2.82 -8.31
C LYS A 300 -20.80 3.12 -8.14
N GLY A 301 -21.38 3.86 -9.09
CA GLY A 301 -22.84 4.00 -9.15
C GLY A 301 -23.49 2.68 -9.52
N LYS A 302 -24.64 2.37 -8.94
CA LYS A 302 -25.39 1.13 -9.22
C LYS A 302 -25.65 0.92 -10.72
N ASP A 303 -25.93 2.00 -11.44
CA ASP A 303 -26.23 1.96 -12.88
C ASP A 303 -25.00 2.29 -13.76
N LYS A 304 -23.83 2.47 -13.15
CA LYS A 304 -22.58 2.77 -13.86
C LYS A 304 -21.80 1.51 -14.16
N GLN A 305 -21.21 1.46 -15.36
CA GLN A 305 -20.33 0.37 -15.76
C GLN A 305 -18.97 0.39 -15.04
N PHE A 306 -18.45 1.58 -14.74
CA PHE A 306 -17.07 1.75 -14.30
C PHE A 306 -16.97 2.49 -12.96
N PRO A 307 -15.93 2.20 -12.15
CA PRO A 307 -15.69 2.90 -10.89
C PRO A 307 -15.31 4.36 -11.11
N GLU A 308 -15.51 5.19 -10.09
CA GLU A 308 -15.19 6.61 -10.09
C GLU A 308 -13.82 6.89 -9.47
N PRO A 309 -12.77 7.07 -10.29
CA PRO A 309 -11.40 7.17 -9.78
C PRO A 309 -11.09 8.42 -8.96
N LEU A 310 -11.97 9.42 -9.03
CA LEU A 310 -11.82 10.70 -8.35
C LEU A 310 -12.72 10.79 -7.12
N ILE A 311 -13.22 9.65 -6.64
CA ILE A 311 -13.83 9.46 -5.32
C ILE A 311 -13.33 8.10 -4.82
N THR A 312 -12.05 8.06 -4.45
CA THR A 312 -11.31 6.81 -4.28
C THR A 312 -10.20 6.96 -3.25
N ILE A 313 -10.05 5.98 -2.37
CA ILE A 313 -8.88 5.79 -1.51
C ILE A 313 -7.85 4.97 -2.31
N TRP A 314 -6.73 5.58 -2.64
CA TRP A 314 -5.59 4.92 -3.28
C TRP A 314 -4.59 4.49 -2.21
N GLU A 315 -4.28 3.19 -2.12
CA GLU A 315 -3.33 2.66 -1.14
C GLU A 315 -1.87 2.90 -1.59
N PRO A 316 -0.87 2.94 -0.69
CA PRO A 316 0.55 3.11 -1.05
C PRO A 316 1.05 2.14 -2.14
N LYS A 317 0.52 0.92 -2.17
CA LYS A 317 0.86 -0.10 -3.19
C LYS A 317 0.39 0.27 -4.60
N SER A 318 -0.55 1.21 -4.73
CA SER A 318 -0.98 1.71 -6.03
C SER A 318 0.07 2.56 -6.72
N TYR A 319 1.01 3.17 -6.01
CA TYR A 319 1.95 4.10 -6.63
C TYR A 319 2.89 3.43 -7.66
N PRO A 320 3.58 2.31 -7.34
CA PRO A 320 4.32 1.56 -8.36
C PRO A 320 3.44 1.08 -9.52
N ILE A 321 2.18 0.72 -9.26
CA ILE A 321 1.23 0.28 -10.30
C ILE A 321 0.89 1.46 -11.23
N LEU A 322 0.55 2.62 -10.68
CA LEU A 322 0.32 3.84 -11.44
C LEU A 322 1.52 4.15 -12.33
N LEU A 323 2.74 4.13 -11.79
CA LEU A 323 3.95 4.36 -12.58
C LEU A 323 4.17 3.30 -13.68
N ASN A 324 3.80 2.04 -13.46
CA ASN A 324 3.83 0.99 -14.49
C ASN A 324 2.84 1.27 -15.62
N TYR A 325 1.65 1.79 -15.32
CA TYR A 325 0.70 2.22 -16.35
C TYR A 325 1.23 3.44 -17.11
N LEU A 326 1.83 4.39 -16.40
CA LEU A 326 2.44 5.56 -17.01
C LEU A 326 3.57 5.19 -17.98
N ALA A 327 4.40 4.22 -17.61
CA ALA A 327 5.48 3.71 -18.46
C ALA A 327 4.99 3.10 -19.78
N GLN A 328 3.73 2.64 -19.83
CA GLN A 328 3.07 2.14 -21.03
C GLN A 328 2.35 3.24 -21.82
N GLY A 329 2.40 4.50 -21.36
CA GLY A 329 1.70 5.63 -21.97
C GLY A 329 0.25 5.79 -21.49
N TYR A 330 -0.18 5.10 -20.43
CA TYR A 330 -1.51 5.26 -19.85
C TYR A 330 -1.52 6.20 -18.65
N SER A 331 -2.30 7.28 -18.74
CA SER A 331 -2.50 8.29 -17.69
C SER A 331 -3.95 8.39 -17.22
N CYS A 332 -4.77 7.35 -17.43
CA CYS A 332 -6.17 7.32 -17.00
C CYS A 332 -6.31 6.51 -15.70
N PRO A 333 -6.61 7.13 -14.54
CA PRO A 333 -6.72 6.40 -13.28
C PRO A 333 -7.84 5.36 -13.29
N ARG A 334 -8.95 5.63 -14.01
CA ARG A 334 -10.04 4.65 -14.19
C ARG A 334 -9.56 3.36 -14.83
N LYS A 335 -8.63 3.45 -15.80
CA LYS A 335 -8.06 2.28 -16.47
C LYS A 335 -7.24 1.43 -15.49
N VAL A 336 -6.52 2.06 -14.56
CA VAL A 336 -5.79 1.37 -13.50
C VAL A 336 -6.76 0.62 -12.59
N LEU A 337 -7.84 1.28 -12.15
CA LEU A 337 -8.86 0.65 -11.30
C LEU A 337 -9.50 -0.59 -11.96
N ILE A 338 -9.91 -0.49 -13.23
CA ILE A 338 -10.57 -1.59 -13.95
C ILE A 338 -9.68 -2.83 -14.07
N ASN A 339 -8.36 -2.64 -14.11
CA ASN A 339 -7.38 -3.69 -14.38
C ASN A 339 -6.50 -3.98 -13.15
N SER A 340 -6.99 -3.67 -11.95
CA SER A 340 -6.33 -3.92 -10.68
C SER A 340 -7.30 -4.58 -9.70
N ASP A 341 -6.75 -5.24 -8.69
CA ASP A 341 -7.55 -5.75 -7.56
C ASP A 341 -7.95 -4.58 -6.65
N ILE A 342 -9.25 -4.27 -6.61
CA ILE A 342 -9.84 -3.09 -5.96
C ILE A 342 -11.06 -3.47 -5.12
N GLU A 343 -11.35 -2.64 -4.12
CA GLU A 343 -12.59 -2.69 -3.35
C GLU A 343 -13.59 -1.73 -3.97
N ILE A 344 -14.83 -2.17 -4.20
CA ILE A 344 -15.88 -1.35 -4.81
C ILE A 344 -17.02 -1.19 -3.82
N VAL A 345 -17.34 0.06 -3.49
CA VAL A 345 -18.51 0.44 -2.71
C VAL A 345 -19.58 0.95 -3.67
N GLU A 346 -20.69 0.22 -3.77
CA GLU A 346 -21.81 0.63 -4.63
C GLU A 346 -22.71 1.66 -3.93
N ILE A 347 -23.04 2.74 -4.64
CA ILE A 347 -23.93 3.80 -4.12
C ILE A 347 -24.95 4.25 -5.16
N ASP A 348 -25.90 5.07 -4.74
CA ASP A 348 -26.81 5.73 -5.66
C ASP A 348 -26.09 6.74 -6.57
N ASP A 349 -26.37 6.65 -7.87
CA ASP A 349 -25.82 7.50 -8.91
C ASP A 349 -26.03 9.00 -8.64
N SER A 350 -27.09 9.38 -7.91
CA SER A 350 -27.39 10.78 -7.58
C SER A 350 -26.27 11.47 -6.80
N TYR A 351 -25.54 10.72 -5.96
CA TYR A 351 -24.47 11.24 -5.12
C TYR A 351 -23.18 11.53 -5.90
N ILE A 352 -22.98 10.92 -7.07
CA ILE A 352 -21.74 10.99 -7.87
C ILE A 352 -21.94 11.67 -9.21
N ARG A 353 -22.98 12.50 -9.31
CA ARG A 353 -23.25 13.28 -10.51
C ARG A 353 -22.18 14.34 -10.73
N ASN A 354 -21.43 14.19 -11.82
CA ASN A 354 -20.43 15.16 -12.26
C ASN A 354 -21.08 16.42 -12.86
N ILE A 355 -20.58 17.60 -12.51
CA ILE A 355 -20.98 18.89 -13.08
C ILE A 355 -19.91 19.36 -14.06
N ASN A 356 -20.24 19.29 -15.35
CA ASN A 356 -19.28 19.56 -16.41
C ASN A 356 -19.64 20.75 -17.30
N THR A 357 -20.90 21.16 -17.31
CA THR A 357 -21.42 22.26 -18.15
C THR A 357 -22.07 23.36 -17.30
N PRO A 358 -22.22 24.59 -17.84
CA PRO A 358 -22.95 25.67 -17.17
C PRO A 358 -24.42 25.31 -16.91
N GLU A 359 -25.03 24.51 -17.79
CA GLU A 359 -26.39 24.00 -17.63
C GLU A 359 -26.48 23.04 -16.45
N ASP A 360 -25.54 22.10 -16.33
CA ASP A 360 -25.43 21.20 -15.16
C ASP A 360 -25.28 22.01 -13.87
N PHE A 361 -24.45 23.06 -13.90
CA PHE A 361 -24.23 23.92 -12.74
C PHE A 361 -25.53 24.62 -12.30
N LYS A 362 -26.27 25.22 -13.24
CA LYS A 362 -27.56 25.87 -12.94
C LYS A 362 -28.60 24.87 -12.42
N ALA A 363 -28.64 23.66 -12.98
CA ALA A 363 -29.54 22.61 -12.51
C ALA A 363 -29.19 22.18 -11.08
N ALA A 364 -27.91 21.91 -10.81
CA ALA A 364 -27.42 21.53 -9.49
C ALA A 364 -27.65 22.62 -8.44
N GLN A 365 -27.40 23.89 -8.77
CA GLN A 365 -27.63 25.01 -7.86
C GLN A 365 -29.12 25.16 -7.50
N LYS A 366 -30.04 24.96 -8.46
CA LYS A 366 -31.48 24.95 -8.18
C LYS A 366 -31.90 23.80 -7.28
N GLU A 367 -31.26 22.65 -7.39
CA GLU A 367 -31.54 21.48 -6.56
C GLU A 367 -31.03 21.66 -5.13
N ILE A 368 -29.83 22.24 -4.98
CA ILE A 368 -29.18 22.50 -3.69
C ILE A 368 -29.88 23.60 -2.90
N ASN A 369 -30.44 24.60 -3.58
CA ASN A 369 -31.12 25.73 -2.95
C ASN A 369 -32.62 25.50 -2.70
N LYS A 370 -33.14 24.32 -3.05
CA LYS A 370 -34.48 23.85 -2.65
C LYS A 370 -34.40 23.22 -1.27
#